data_AF-A0A3D9HYQ2-F1
#
_entry.id   AF-A0A3D9HYQ2-F1
#
_cell.length_a   1.000
_cell.length_b   1.000
_cell.length_c   1.000
_cell.angle_alpha   90.00
_cell.angle_beta   90.00
_cell.angle_gamma   90.00
#
_symmetry.space_group_name_H-M   'P 1'
#
loop_
_entity.id
_entity.type
_entity.pdbx_description
1 polymer ?
#
loop_
_entity_poly.entity_id
_entity_poly.type
_entity_poly.pdbx_seq_one_letter_code
_entity_poly.pdbx_strand_id
1 'polypeptide(L)'
;MIEKGKSVLLFLLVAVSLVQSYFLAYSRPYMEAKVKTEQDYVNTEPLGTEEQVENLIFPEQLVIHLGNDKHTVFYPSTPTFYDLILKKLQSREFKGMKSDSVNSVDWDQIRREDQGVELRFGRAIPFELLQRVFKIDSDFLFTRDSIDRMWIYASKDRDEVRTFFFSADGRQVYESLRADLTIGDVEGYVGFGQFWDPYTSLDGNVYVPEKPITRMQALEVSFDRYTTEQMQDNLFFDPESIRTIQDSKTGPQVYTDTKIGLKIEQDGTWLSYTDPVAPTEGDNDMVDNVMAAVSFVNQHGGWNGMHQLVKETDSETGSEVIRFQQFYKGVPLVSDRSMNFGFMQLTLQQGLVSSYNRSLVIVGDQVTNKRIRQLPGGNPLKAILNSMESEGKNIEALYPAYQPEMQKDKVALSPVWAARLTTGEVVIVAKSGAVTVK
;
A
#
# COMPACT_ATOMS: atom_id res chain seq x y z
N MET A 1 88.32 22.47 18.18
CA MET A 1 87.21 22.39 19.17
C MET A 1 85.82 22.40 18.54
N ILE A 2 85.63 22.91 17.31
CA ILE A 2 84.34 22.92 16.59
C ILE A 2 83.86 21.53 16.12
N GLU A 3 84.76 20.62 15.76
CA GLU A 3 84.37 19.30 15.23
C GLU A 3 83.79 18.33 16.28
N LYS A 4 84.27 18.43 17.52
CA LYS A 4 83.72 17.63 18.63
C LYS A 4 82.30 18.07 18.99
N GLY A 5 82.01 19.37 18.90
CA GLY A 5 80.65 19.90 19.10
C GLY A 5 79.66 19.44 18.03
N LYS A 6 80.10 19.43 16.76
CA LYS A 6 79.28 18.91 15.64
C LYS A 6 78.95 17.43 15.80
N SER A 7 79.92 16.63 16.26
CA SER A 7 79.73 15.18 16.46
C SER A 7 78.78 14.88 17.62
N VAL A 8 78.88 15.63 18.73
CA VAL A 8 77.96 15.49 19.88
C VAL A 8 76.54 15.92 19.50
N LEU A 9 76.41 17.02 18.74
CA LEU A 9 75.10 17.48 18.27
C LEU A 9 74.45 16.45 17.33
N LEU A 10 75.22 15.86 16.41
CA LEU A 10 74.74 14.83 15.50
C LEU A 10 74.26 13.59 16.26
N PHE A 11 75.03 13.13 17.24
CA PHE A 11 74.65 11.99 18.08
C PHE A 11 73.34 12.25 18.84
N LEU A 12 73.18 13.46 19.39
CA LEU A 12 71.99 13.85 20.12
C LEU A 12 70.75 13.92 19.20
N LEU A 13 70.91 14.44 17.98
CA LEU A 13 69.86 14.45 16.96
C LEU A 13 69.42 13.04 16.56
N VAL A 14 70.37 12.12 16.39
CA VAL A 14 70.07 10.70 16.06
C VAL A 14 69.34 10.02 17.22
N ALA A 15 69.76 10.25 18.46
CA ALA A 15 69.08 9.71 19.63
C ALA A 15 67.64 10.23 19.77
N VAL A 16 67.43 11.53 19.56
CA VAL A 16 66.08 12.13 19.60
C VAL A 16 65.19 11.61 18.47
N SER A 17 65.74 11.43 17.28
CA SER A 17 65.03 10.82 16.14
C SER A 17 64.58 9.39 16.43
N LEU A 18 65.43 8.58 17.07
CA LEU A 18 65.08 7.20 17.46
C LEU A 18 64.01 7.18 18.55
N VAL A 19 64.07 8.09 19.52
CA VAL A 19 63.05 8.22 20.58
C VAL A 19 61.71 8.67 19.98
N GLN A 20 61.71 9.64 19.07
CA GLN A 20 60.49 10.07 18.36
C GLN A 20 59.91 8.94 17.51
N SER A 21 60.76 8.16 16.85
CA SER A 21 60.32 6.98 16.08
C SER A 21 59.72 5.91 16.97
N TYR A 22 60.28 5.69 18.16
CA TYR A 22 59.73 4.78 19.18
C TYR A 22 58.35 5.26 19.67
N PHE A 23 58.22 6.56 19.97
CA PHE A 23 56.93 7.13 20.33
C PHE A 23 55.90 6.98 19.21
N LEU A 24 56.24 7.30 17.95
CA LEU A 24 55.33 7.12 16.82
C LEU A 24 54.93 5.66 16.55
N ALA A 25 55.85 4.72 16.77
CA ALA A 25 55.57 3.30 16.58
C ALA A 25 54.62 2.73 17.66
N TYR A 26 54.66 3.28 18.88
CA TYR A 26 53.91 2.79 20.04
C TYR A 26 52.80 3.72 20.53
N SER A 27 52.61 4.90 19.93
CA SER A 27 51.56 5.88 20.32
C SER A 27 50.26 5.75 19.54
N ARG A 28 49.99 4.59 18.90
CA ARG A 28 48.66 4.39 18.32
C ARG A 28 47.63 4.44 19.46
N PRO A 29 46.65 5.37 19.43
CA PRO A 29 45.52 5.24 20.32
C PRO A 29 44.89 3.89 20.03
N TYR A 30 44.56 3.15 21.09
CA TYR A 30 43.76 1.93 21.02
C TYR A 30 42.37 2.35 20.54
N MET A 31 42.23 2.59 19.23
CA MET A 31 40.94 2.63 18.59
C MET A 31 40.54 1.16 18.51
N GLU A 32 39.85 0.68 19.56
CA GLU A 32 38.85 -0.35 19.32
C GLU A 32 37.98 0.22 18.20
N ALA A 33 38.22 -0.23 16.97
CA ALA A 33 37.15 -0.29 16.02
C ALA A 33 36.12 -1.18 16.70
N LYS A 34 35.17 -0.57 17.42
CA LYS A 34 33.89 -1.19 17.71
C LYS A 34 33.28 -1.45 16.34
N VAL A 35 33.70 -2.55 15.72
CA VAL A 35 32.94 -3.18 14.67
C VAL A 35 31.69 -3.63 15.41
N LYS A 36 30.68 -2.75 15.46
CA LYS A 36 29.34 -3.12 15.85
C LYS A 36 28.96 -4.21 14.85
N THR A 37 29.04 -5.47 15.26
CA THR A 37 28.42 -6.57 14.54
C THR A 37 26.91 -6.37 14.59
N GLU A 38 26.12 -7.00 13.72
CA GLU A 38 24.64 -6.94 13.77
C GLU A 38 24.06 -7.26 15.17
N GLN A 39 24.85 -7.93 16.02
CA GLN A 39 24.54 -8.25 17.42
C GLN A 39 24.65 -7.06 18.40
N ASP A 40 25.35 -5.98 18.03
CA ASP A 40 25.46 -4.73 18.81
C ASP A 40 24.42 -3.68 18.38
N TYR A 41 23.51 -4.03 17.47
CA TYR A 41 22.35 -3.20 17.12
C TYR A 41 21.44 -3.07 18.35
N VAL A 42 21.42 -1.90 18.96
CA VAL A 42 20.41 -1.57 19.97
C VAL A 42 19.09 -1.46 19.22
N ASN A 43 18.16 -2.40 19.47
CA ASN A 43 16.79 -2.29 18.97
C ASN A 43 16.25 -0.90 19.30
N THR A 44 16.11 -0.07 18.28
CA THR A 44 15.40 1.20 18.35
C THR A 44 13.97 0.91 18.78
N GLU A 45 13.40 1.78 19.63
CA GLU A 45 11.98 1.64 19.97
C GLU A 45 11.16 1.66 18.67
N PRO A 46 10.21 0.71 18.49
CA PRO A 46 9.43 0.63 17.28
C PRO A 46 8.61 1.90 17.11
N LEU A 47 8.85 2.63 16.01
CA LEU A 47 8.14 3.89 15.74
C LEU A 47 6.67 3.70 15.36
N GLY A 48 6.33 2.51 14.84
CA GLY A 48 4.98 2.14 14.42
C GLY A 48 4.67 0.70 14.80
N THR A 49 3.45 0.25 14.48
CA THR A 49 3.06 -1.16 14.72
C THR A 49 3.67 -2.07 13.67
N GLU A 50 3.77 -3.37 13.95
CA GLU A 50 4.00 -4.38 12.93
C GLU A 50 2.67 -4.80 12.29
N GLU A 51 2.71 -5.23 11.03
CA GLU A 51 1.58 -5.85 10.34
C GLU A 51 1.96 -7.17 9.68
N GLN A 52 0.93 -7.98 9.48
CA GLN A 52 1.02 -9.21 8.70
C GLN A 52 0.50 -8.96 7.27
N VAL A 53 1.06 -9.66 6.28
CA VAL A 53 0.69 -9.46 4.87
C VAL A 53 -0.81 -9.70 4.64
N GLU A 54 -1.40 -10.62 5.40
CA GLU A 54 -2.80 -10.99 5.36
C GLU A 54 -3.73 -9.81 5.71
N ASN A 55 -3.29 -8.92 6.59
CA ASN A 55 -4.06 -7.73 6.98
C ASN A 55 -3.99 -6.61 5.92
N LEU A 56 -3.02 -6.67 5.00
CA LEU A 56 -2.83 -5.71 3.92
C LEU A 56 -3.60 -6.10 2.66
N ILE A 57 -4.16 -7.30 2.62
CA ILE A 57 -4.86 -7.84 1.46
C ILE A 57 -6.34 -8.00 1.81
N PHE A 58 -7.14 -7.06 1.30
CA PHE A 58 -8.59 -7.07 1.47
C PHE A 58 -9.28 -6.48 0.23
N PRO A 59 -10.56 -6.81 -0.03
CA PRO A 59 -11.30 -6.23 -1.14
C PRO A 59 -11.51 -4.72 -1.00
N GLU A 60 -11.26 -3.93 -2.04
CA GLU A 60 -11.66 -2.52 -2.07
C GLU A 60 -13.18 -2.35 -2.06
N GLN A 61 -13.89 -3.32 -2.65
CA GLN A 61 -15.34 -3.31 -2.78
C GLN A 61 -15.91 -4.71 -2.54
N LEU A 62 -17.02 -4.76 -1.82
CA LEU A 62 -17.94 -5.89 -1.85
C LEU A 62 -19.18 -5.43 -2.61
N VAL A 63 -19.34 -5.92 -3.83
CA VAL A 63 -20.54 -5.68 -4.62
C VAL A 63 -21.54 -6.77 -4.25
N ILE A 64 -22.73 -6.34 -3.84
CA ILE A 64 -23.85 -7.21 -3.50
C ILE A 64 -24.84 -7.19 -4.65
N HIS A 65 -25.03 -8.34 -5.29
CA HIS A 65 -26.01 -8.55 -6.34
C HIS A 65 -27.32 -9.00 -5.69
N LEU A 66 -28.35 -8.16 -5.79
CA LEU A 66 -29.66 -8.39 -5.20
C LEU A 66 -30.58 -9.21 -6.13
N GLY A 67 -30.12 -9.46 -7.37
CA GLY A 67 -30.92 -9.95 -8.49
C GLY A 67 -31.82 -8.86 -9.09
N ASN A 68 -32.36 -9.13 -10.27
CA ASN A 68 -33.15 -8.18 -11.08
C ASN A 68 -32.40 -6.89 -11.42
N ASP A 69 -31.11 -7.01 -11.74
CA ASP A 69 -30.21 -5.90 -12.14
C ASP A 69 -30.08 -4.81 -11.06
N LYS A 70 -30.16 -5.22 -9.79
CA LYS A 70 -30.00 -4.34 -8.64
C LYS A 70 -28.76 -4.68 -7.86
N HIS A 71 -27.98 -3.66 -7.53
CA HIS A 71 -26.73 -3.80 -6.82
C HIS A 71 -26.64 -2.84 -5.65
N THR A 72 -25.78 -3.19 -4.71
CA THR A 72 -25.22 -2.23 -3.77
C THR A 72 -23.75 -2.52 -3.55
N VAL A 73 -23.02 -1.56 -2.96
CA VAL A 73 -21.59 -1.67 -2.73
C VAL A 73 -21.27 -1.33 -1.29
N PHE A 74 -20.57 -2.25 -0.62
CA PHE A 74 -19.91 -1.99 0.65
C PHE A 74 -18.43 -1.72 0.44
N TYR A 75 -17.90 -0.83 1.26
CA TYR A 75 -16.49 -0.44 1.30
C TYR A 75 -15.93 -0.74 2.70
N PRO A 76 -14.59 -0.75 2.89
CA PRO A 76 -13.99 -0.86 4.22
C PRO A 76 -14.50 0.22 5.20
N SER A 77 -14.94 1.39 4.70
CA SER A 77 -15.56 2.46 5.48
C SER A 77 -16.97 2.16 6.00
N THR A 78 -17.56 1.02 5.63
CA THR A 78 -18.85 0.51 6.13
C THR A 78 -18.65 -0.76 6.96
N PRO A 79 -17.91 -0.69 8.08
CA PRO A 79 -17.31 -1.86 8.72
C PRO A 79 -18.34 -2.90 9.18
N THR A 80 -19.51 -2.47 9.66
CA THR A 80 -20.52 -3.39 10.20
C THR A 80 -20.91 -4.51 9.22
N PHE A 81 -21.18 -4.19 7.96
CA PHE A 81 -21.59 -5.18 6.96
C PHE A 81 -20.39 -5.71 6.18
N TYR A 82 -19.42 -4.85 5.87
CA TYR A 82 -18.21 -5.23 5.16
C TYR A 82 -17.42 -6.30 5.93
N ASP A 83 -17.06 -6.04 7.19
CA ASP A 83 -16.24 -6.94 8.00
C ASP A 83 -16.98 -8.26 8.27
N LEU A 84 -18.30 -8.20 8.44
CA LEU A 84 -19.10 -9.39 8.75
C LEU A 84 -19.13 -10.36 7.56
N ILE A 85 -19.32 -9.86 6.34
CA ILE A 85 -19.27 -10.70 5.14
C ILE A 85 -17.85 -11.21 4.93
N LEU A 86 -16.84 -10.33 4.96
CA LEU A 86 -15.45 -10.70 4.72
C LEU A 86 -14.95 -11.77 5.69
N LYS A 87 -15.15 -11.59 7.00
CA LYS A 87 -14.74 -12.57 8.03
C LYS A 87 -15.43 -13.92 7.87
N LYS A 88 -16.72 -13.91 7.52
CA LYS A 88 -17.45 -15.16 7.25
C LYS A 88 -16.84 -15.89 6.05
N LEU A 89 -16.50 -15.17 4.98
CA LEU A 89 -15.89 -15.76 3.78
C LEU A 89 -14.46 -16.24 4.01
N GLN A 90 -13.63 -15.49 4.76
CA GLN A 90 -12.27 -15.91 5.15
C GLN A 90 -12.28 -17.21 5.97
N SER A 91 -13.38 -17.48 6.69
CA SER A 91 -13.51 -18.72 7.47
C SER A 91 -13.88 -19.96 6.64
N ARG A 92 -14.38 -19.78 5.41
CA ARG A 92 -14.84 -20.85 4.51
C ARG A 92 -13.70 -21.51 3.76
N GLU A 93 -13.92 -22.77 3.40
CA GLU A 93 -12.98 -23.55 2.60
C GLU A 93 -13.40 -23.57 1.13
N PHE A 94 -12.44 -23.38 0.23
CA PHE A 94 -12.63 -23.43 -1.22
C PHE A 94 -11.71 -24.50 -1.81
N LYS A 95 -12.30 -25.57 -2.33
CA LYS A 95 -11.57 -26.78 -2.74
C LYS A 95 -11.83 -27.17 -4.19
N GLY A 96 -10.89 -27.92 -4.75
CA GLY A 96 -10.98 -28.49 -6.09
C GLY A 96 -11.18 -27.43 -7.16
N MET A 97 -10.15 -26.64 -7.41
CA MET A 97 -10.21 -25.59 -8.43
C MET A 97 -10.22 -26.18 -9.83
N LYS A 98 -11.13 -25.67 -10.67
CA LYS A 98 -11.20 -26.00 -12.09
C LYS A 98 -11.00 -24.72 -12.90
N SER A 99 -10.04 -24.73 -13.81
CA SER A 99 -9.82 -23.63 -14.75
C SER A 99 -10.73 -23.76 -15.96
N ASP A 100 -11.36 -22.65 -16.34
CA ASP A 100 -12.08 -22.49 -17.58
C ASP A 100 -11.79 -21.08 -18.15
N SER A 101 -12.10 -20.87 -19.43
CA SER A 101 -12.03 -19.52 -20.00
C SER A 101 -13.03 -18.61 -19.30
N VAL A 102 -12.68 -17.33 -19.13
CA VAL A 102 -13.62 -16.32 -18.61
C VAL A 102 -14.92 -16.27 -19.43
N ASN A 103 -14.89 -16.58 -20.73
CA ASN A 103 -16.08 -16.55 -21.59
C ASN A 103 -16.97 -17.81 -21.47
N SER A 104 -16.63 -18.75 -20.58
CA SER A 104 -17.42 -19.98 -20.38
C SER A 104 -18.77 -19.75 -19.69
N VAL A 105 -18.95 -18.59 -19.06
CA VAL A 105 -20.15 -18.18 -18.33
C VAL A 105 -20.59 -16.80 -18.81
N ASP A 106 -21.90 -16.58 -18.97
CA ASP A 106 -22.46 -15.26 -19.23
C ASP A 106 -22.52 -14.46 -17.92
N TRP A 107 -21.40 -13.80 -17.58
CA TRP A 107 -21.30 -12.98 -16.37
C TRP A 107 -22.28 -11.82 -16.34
N ASP A 108 -22.74 -11.34 -17.50
CA ASP A 108 -23.71 -10.27 -17.55
C ASP A 108 -25.10 -10.78 -17.16
N GLN A 109 -25.46 -11.99 -17.57
CA GLN A 109 -26.66 -12.66 -17.08
C GLN A 109 -26.56 -12.90 -15.56
N ILE A 110 -25.46 -13.49 -15.07
CA ILE A 110 -25.27 -13.74 -13.63
C ILE A 110 -25.39 -12.45 -12.83
N ARG A 111 -24.78 -11.36 -13.28
CA ARG A 111 -24.86 -10.03 -12.65
C ARG A 111 -26.31 -9.58 -12.49
N ARG A 112 -27.09 -9.68 -13.56
CA ARG A 112 -28.48 -9.20 -13.58
C ARG A 112 -29.41 -10.10 -12.80
N GLU A 113 -29.25 -11.41 -12.90
CA GLU A 113 -30.29 -12.35 -12.51
C GLU A 113 -30.04 -12.98 -11.14
N ASP A 114 -28.81 -13.35 -10.83
CA ASP A 114 -28.48 -14.13 -9.65
C ASP A 114 -28.15 -13.26 -8.43
N GLN A 115 -28.42 -13.83 -7.26
CA GLN A 115 -28.04 -13.23 -6.00
C GLN A 115 -26.62 -13.65 -5.63
N GLY A 116 -25.81 -12.71 -5.18
CA GLY A 116 -24.41 -13.01 -4.93
C GLY A 116 -23.62 -11.87 -4.30
N VAL A 117 -22.38 -12.20 -3.96
CA VAL A 117 -21.37 -11.27 -3.49
C VAL A 117 -20.13 -11.38 -4.37
N GLU A 118 -19.65 -10.23 -4.82
CA GLU A 118 -18.45 -10.06 -5.63
C GLU A 118 -17.43 -9.27 -4.80
N LEU A 119 -16.30 -9.90 -4.49
CA LEU A 119 -15.17 -9.34 -3.75
C LEU A 119 -14.18 -8.82 -4.79
N ARG A 120 -14.01 -7.50 -4.87
CA ARG A 120 -13.10 -6.87 -5.83
C ARG A 120 -11.87 -6.37 -5.08
N PHE A 121 -10.71 -6.95 -5.34
CA PHE A 121 -9.44 -6.54 -4.73
C PHE A 121 -8.87 -5.28 -5.37
N GLY A 122 -9.29 -4.97 -6.61
CA GLY A 122 -8.86 -3.78 -7.34
C GLY A 122 -7.41 -3.84 -7.86
N ARG A 123 -6.67 -4.87 -7.45
CA ARG A 123 -5.29 -5.15 -7.83
C ARG A 123 -5.12 -6.65 -7.99
N ALA A 124 -4.19 -7.02 -8.86
CA ALA A 124 -3.76 -8.39 -9.03
C ALA A 124 -3.06 -8.87 -7.74
N ILE A 125 -3.67 -9.83 -7.04
CA ILE A 125 -3.10 -10.46 -5.86
C ILE A 125 -2.55 -11.83 -6.26
N PRO A 126 -1.24 -12.09 -6.12
CA PRO A 126 -0.68 -13.43 -6.33
C PRO A 126 -1.49 -14.48 -5.57
N PHE A 127 -1.80 -15.60 -6.22
CA PHE A 127 -2.65 -16.64 -5.63
C PHE A 127 -2.12 -17.11 -4.28
N GLU A 128 -0.80 -17.30 -4.15
CA GLU A 128 -0.16 -17.71 -2.90
C GLU A 128 -0.38 -16.72 -1.74
N LEU A 129 -0.44 -15.41 -2.02
CA LEU A 129 -0.78 -14.41 -1.02
C LEU A 129 -2.28 -14.45 -0.69
N LEU A 130 -3.13 -14.68 -1.68
CA LEU A 130 -4.57 -14.83 -1.46
C LEU A 130 -4.90 -16.06 -0.59
N GLN A 131 -4.14 -17.16 -0.73
CA GLN A 131 -4.26 -18.36 0.10
C GLN A 131 -3.93 -18.12 1.58
N ARG A 132 -3.21 -17.05 1.91
CA ARG A 132 -2.98 -16.66 3.30
C ARG A 132 -4.19 -15.96 3.92
N VAL A 133 -5.04 -15.34 3.09
CA VAL A 133 -6.25 -14.62 3.52
C VAL A 133 -7.47 -15.53 3.52
N PHE A 134 -7.59 -16.42 2.54
CA PHE A 134 -8.72 -17.35 2.36
C PHE A 134 -8.24 -18.79 2.37
N LYS A 135 -9.03 -19.70 2.96
CA LYS A 135 -8.70 -21.14 3.01
C LYS A 135 -8.96 -21.80 1.67
N ILE A 136 -8.03 -21.61 0.74
CA ILE A 136 -8.09 -22.14 -0.62
C ILE A 136 -7.13 -23.32 -0.72
N ASP A 137 -7.60 -24.49 -1.16
CA ASP A 137 -6.75 -25.66 -1.40
C ASP A 137 -5.70 -25.35 -2.47
N SER A 138 -4.47 -25.82 -2.25
CA SER A 138 -3.36 -25.69 -3.19
C SER A 138 -3.48 -26.71 -4.32
N ASP A 139 -3.65 -26.20 -5.54
CA ASP A 139 -3.39 -26.94 -6.77
C ASP A 139 -2.23 -26.24 -7.50
N PHE A 140 -1.16 -26.99 -7.75
CA PHE A 140 0.13 -26.51 -8.26
C PHE A 140 0.00 -25.80 -9.62
N LEU A 141 -1.05 -26.09 -10.39
CA LEU A 141 -1.27 -25.48 -11.70
C LEU A 141 -1.63 -23.99 -11.64
N PHE A 142 -2.02 -23.45 -10.48
CA PHE A 142 -2.57 -22.09 -10.35
C PHE A 142 -1.72 -21.16 -9.48
N THR A 143 -0.62 -21.64 -8.88
CA THR A 143 0.13 -20.85 -7.89
C THR A 143 0.82 -19.62 -8.49
N ARG A 144 1.07 -19.62 -9.80
CA ARG A 144 1.70 -18.50 -10.52
C ARG A 144 0.73 -17.41 -10.99
N ASP A 145 -0.56 -17.66 -10.90
CA ASP A 145 -1.57 -16.70 -11.34
C ASP A 145 -1.83 -15.63 -10.28
N SER A 146 -2.35 -14.49 -10.71
CA SER A 146 -2.84 -13.45 -9.83
C SER A 146 -4.35 -13.29 -9.99
N ILE A 147 -5.04 -13.03 -8.89
CA ILE A 147 -6.49 -12.90 -8.80
C ILE A 147 -6.85 -11.45 -8.51
N ASP A 148 -7.81 -10.88 -9.23
CA ASP A 148 -8.32 -9.53 -9.00
C ASP A 148 -9.70 -9.49 -8.34
N ARG A 149 -10.45 -10.60 -8.43
CA ARG A 149 -11.82 -10.71 -7.97
C ARG A 149 -12.20 -12.14 -7.60
N MET A 150 -13.05 -12.26 -6.58
CA MET A 150 -13.83 -13.46 -6.29
C MET A 150 -15.31 -13.18 -6.48
N TRP A 151 -16.07 -14.12 -7.03
CA TRP A 151 -17.52 -13.99 -7.16
C TRP A 151 -18.22 -15.26 -6.69
N ILE A 152 -19.10 -15.09 -5.72
CA ILE A 152 -19.91 -16.13 -5.10
C ILE A 152 -21.37 -15.80 -5.39
N TYR A 153 -22.10 -16.71 -6.03
CA TYR A 153 -23.53 -16.50 -6.32
C TYR A 153 -24.33 -17.78 -6.13
N ALA A 154 -25.60 -17.61 -5.77
CA ALA A 154 -26.61 -18.67 -5.77
C ALA A 154 -27.22 -18.75 -7.18
N SER A 155 -26.93 -19.84 -7.89
CA SER A 155 -27.42 -20.05 -9.26
C SER A 155 -28.89 -20.43 -9.24
N LYS A 156 -29.75 -19.61 -9.87
CA LYS A 156 -31.17 -19.93 -10.00
C LYS A 156 -31.44 -21.20 -10.80
N ASP A 157 -30.59 -21.50 -11.78
CA ASP A 157 -30.78 -22.63 -12.70
C ASP A 157 -30.38 -23.97 -12.09
N ARG A 158 -29.40 -23.96 -11.17
CA ARG A 158 -28.77 -25.18 -10.64
C ARG A 158 -29.08 -25.47 -9.17
N ASP A 159 -29.73 -24.54 -8.48
CA ASP A 159 -30.02 -24.62 -7.04
C ASP A 159 -28.74 -24.94 -6.22
N GLU A 160 -27.64 -24.30 -6.60
CA GLU A 160 -26.32 -24.47 -5.98
C GLU A 160 -25.60 -23.13 -5.82
N VAL A 161 -24.63 -23.07 -4.89
CA VAL A 161 -23.71 -21.94 -4.79
C VAL A 161 -22.49 -22.20 -5.65
N ARG A 162 -22.17 -21.27 -6.53
CA ARG A 162 -20.96 -21.32 -7.36
C ARG A 162 -20.00 -20.23 -6.91
N THR A 163 -18.70 -20.55 -6.90
CA THR A 163 -17.65 -19.64 -6.48
C THR A 163 -16.54 -19.62 -7.51
N PHE A 164 -16.15 -18.41 -7.93
CA PHE A 164 -15.16 -18.18 -8.97
C PHE A 164 -14.07 -17.22 -8.51
N PHE A 165 -12.85 -17.48 -8.94
CA PHE A 165 -11.69 -16.60 -8.79
C PHE A 165 -11.25 -16.17 -10.19
N PHE A 166 -11.20 -14.87 -10.45
CA PHE A 166 -10.90 -14.31 -11.77
C PHE A 166 -9.42 -14.02 -11.89
N SER A 167 -8.79 -14.49 -12.97
CA SER A 167 -7.41 -14.13 -13.25
C SER A 167 -7.31 -12.66 -13.63
N ALA A 168 -6.32 -11.97 -13.08
CA ALA A 168 -6.11 -10.54 -13.30
C ALA A 168 -5.71 -10.19 -14.76
N ASP A 169 -5.30 -11.19 -15.56
CA ASP A 169 -5.05 -11.01 -16.99
C ASP A 169 -6.34 -11.06 -17.84
N GLY A 170 -7.50 -11.33 -17.21
CA GLY A 170 -8.82 -11.37 -17.81
C GLY A 170 -9.05 -12.55 -18.76
N ARG A 171 -8.20 -13.59 -18.74
CA ARG A 171 -8.31 -14.73 -19.67
C ARG A 171 -9.04 -15.93 -19.07
N GLN A 172 -8.77 -16.20 -17.80
CA GLN A 172 -9.21 -17.40 -17.12
C GLN A 172 -10.09 -17.08 -15.92
N VAL A 173 -10.88 -18.07 -15.54
CA VAL A 173 -11.62 -18.10 -14.29
C VAL A 173 -11.43 -19.47 -13.65
N TYR A 174 -11.34 -19.49 -12.33
CA TYR A 174 -11.16 -20.70 -11.53
C TYR A 174 -12.42 -20.96 -10.71
N GLU A 175 -13.15 -22.02 -11.02
CA GLU A 175 -14.32 -22.45 -10.25
C GLU A 175 -13.90 -23.34 -9.09
N SER A 176 -14.35 -23.03 -7.88
CA SER A 176 -14.25 -23.96 -6.75
C SER A 176 -15.38 -24.98 -6.85
N LEU A 177 -15.03 -26.25 -7.10
CA LEU A 177 -16.00 -27.34 -7.19
C LEU A 177 -16.60 -27.73 -5.83
N ARG A 178 -15.96 -27.33 -4.73
CA ARG A 178 -16.42 -27.60 -3.36
C ARG A 178 -16.12 -26.38 -2.48
N ALA A 179 -17.10 -25.49 -2.37
CA ALA A 179 -17.09 -24.38 -1.42
C ALA A 179 -17.96 -24.71 -0.20
N ASP A 180 -17.49 -24.40 1.01
CA ASP A 180 -18.29 -24.51 2.25
C ASP A 180 -19.31 -23.36 2.36
N LEU A 181 -20.25 -23.31 1.42
CA LEU A 181 -21.27 -22.27 1.32
C LEU A 181 -22.62 -22.87 0.91
N THR A 182 -23.68 -22.40 1.57
CA THR A 182 -25.07 -22.74 1.24
C THR A 182 -25.78 -21.55 0.59
N ILE A 183 -26.91 -21.79 -0.08
CA ILE A 183 -27.76 -20.71 -0.62
C ILE A 183 -28.16 -19.73 0.49
N GLY A 184 -28.51 -20.24 1.66
CA GLY A 184 -28.86 -19.41 2.82
C GLY A 184 -27.72 -18.53 3.32
N ASP A 185 -26.45 -18.95 3.17
CA ASP A 185 -25.29 -18.08 3.45
C ASP A 185 -25.26 -16.89 2.48
N VAL A 186 -25.43 -17.15 1.17
CA VAL A 186 -25.45 -16.12 0.13
C VAL A 186 -26.63 -15.16 0.33
N GLU A 187 -27.84 -15.69 0.55
CA GLU A 187 -29.03 -14.89 0.86
C GLU A 187 -28.81 -14.03 2.11
N GLY A 188 -28.13 -14.56 3.12
CA GLY A 188 -27.74 -13.82 4.32
C GLY A 188 -26.81 -12.64 4.02
N TYR A 189 -25.80 -12.83 3.16
CA TYR A 189 -24.92 -11.74 2.71
C TYR A 189 -25.68 -10.68 1.92
N VAL A 190 -26.54 -11.13 0.99
CA VAL A 190 -27.37 -10.28 0.13
C VAL A 190 -28.39 -9.49 0.95
N GLY A 191 -28.92 -10.09 2.01
CA GLY A 191 -29.83 -9.47 2.97
C GLY A 191 -29.29 -8.18 3.60
N PHE A 192 -27.98 -8.09 3.84
CA PHE A 192 -27.37 -6.86 4.36
C PHE A 192 -27.48 -5.68 3.40
N GLY A 193 -27.52 -5.94 2.09
CA GLY A 193 -27.55 -4.92 1.06
C GLY A 193 -28.93 -4.35 0.73
N GLN A 194 -30.02 -4.98 1.18
CA GLN A 194 -31.40 -4.66 0.75
C GLN A 194 -31.82 -3.20 1.01
N PHE A 195 -31.28 -2.59 2.07
CA PHE A 195 -31.60 -1.22 2.48
C PHE A 195 -30.43 -0.25 2.32
N TRP A 196 -29.37 -0.66 1.61
CA TRP A 196 -28.23 0.20 1.36
C TRP A 196 -28.42 1.08 0.11
N ASP A 197 -27.46 1.96 -0.18
CA ASP A 197 -27.53 2.83 -1.35
C ASP A 197 -27.57 1.98 -2.63
N PRO A 198 -28.51 2.21 -3.55
CA PRO A 198 -28.58 1.46 -4.79
C PRO A 198 -27.47 1.90 -5.75
N TYR A 199 -26.88 0.92 -6.42
CA TYR A 199 -25.87 1.08 -7.46
C TYR A 199 -26.34 0.40 -8.74
N THR A 200 -25.88 0.93 -9.87
CA THR A 200 -26.02 0.30 -11.17
C THR A 200 -24.63 0.10 -11.79
N SER A 201 -24.50 -0.88 -12.66
CA SER A 201 -23.26 -1.12 -13.40
C SER A 201 -23.29 -0.33 -14.72
N LEU A 202 -22.18 0.34 -15.07
CA LEU A 202 -22.07 1.07 -16.33
C LEU A 202 -21.80 0.12 -17.51
N ASP A 203 -20.85 -0.77 -17.32
CA ASP A 203 -20.23 -1.63 -18.35
C ASP A 203 -20.01 -3.07 -17.85
N GLY A 204 -20.60 -3.42 -16.70
CA GLY A 204 -20.35 -4.68 -16.01
C GLY A 204 -19.19 -4.65 -15.02
N ASN A 205 -18.41 -3.56 -14.98
CA ASN A 205 -17.22 -3.43 -14.12
C ASN A 205 -17.31 -2.23 -13.17
N VAL A 206 -17.77 -1.07 -13.64
CA VAL A 206 -17.85 0.16 -12.85
C VAL A 206 -19.24 0.31 -12.23
N TYR A 207 -19.30 0.27 -10.90
CA TYR A 207 -20.54 0.47 -10.15
C TYR A 207 -20.71 1.93 -9.73
N VAL A 208 -21.84 2.53 -10.11
CA VAL A 208 -22.15 3.95 -9.89
C VAL A 208 -23.41 4.05 -9.02
N PRO A 209 -23.40 4.85 -7.94
CA PRO A 209 -24.59 5.02 -7.11
C PRO A 209 -25.69 5.74 -7.89
N GLU A 210 -26.94 5.31 -7.73
CA GLU A 210 -28.07 5.92 -8.43
C GLU A 210 -28.46 7.29 -7.84
N LYS A 211 -28.11 7.52 -6.57
CA LYS A 211 -28.40 8.73 -5.81
C LYS A 211 -27.12 9.29 -5.18
N PRO A 212 -27.06 10.59 -4.90
CA PRO A 212 -25.94 11.15 -4.16
C PRO A 212 -25.76 10.50 -2.79
N ILE A 213 -24.51 10.23 -2.41
CA ILE A 213 -24.15 9.60 -1.13
C ILE A 213 -23.90 10.70 -0.08
N THR A 214 -24.52 10.57 1.10
CA THR A 214 -24.46 11.57 2.19
C THR A 214 -23.84 11.04 3.49
N ARG A 215 -23.24 9.85 3.46
CA ARG A 215 -22.66 9.18 4.65
C ARG A 215 -21.22 9.62 4.97
N MET A 216 -20.60 10.45 4.13
CA MET A 216 -19.22 10.91 4.33
C MET A 216 -19.15 12.30 4.95
N GLN A 217 -18.07 12.56 5.69
CA GLN A 217 -17.84 13.83 6.37
C GLN A 217 -16.53 14.44 5.90
N ALA A 218 -16.54 15.73 5.56
CA ALA A 218 -15.30 16.50 5.57
C ALA A 218 -14.88 16.77 7.01
N LEU A 219 -13.60 16.70 7.29
CA LEU A 219 -13.07 16.78 8.65
C LEU A 219 -11.62 17.25 8.67
N GLU A 220 -11.18 17.76 9.81
CA GLU A 220 -9.77 18.10 10.07
C GLU A 220 -9.22 17.17 11.15
N VAL A 221 -8.07 16.58 10.88
CA VAL A 221 -7.41 15.65 11.81
C VAL A 221 -6.08 16.24 12.26
N SER A 222 -5.79 16.22 13.56
CA SER A 222 -4.44 16.52 14.02
C SER A 222 -3.46 15.46 13.52
N PHE A 223 -2.20 15.83 13.33
CA PHE A 223 -1.17 14.87 13.02
C PHE A 223 0.08 15.08 13.88
N ASP A 224 0.78 13.98 14.12
CA ASP A 224 2.14 13.98 14.64
C ASP A 224 3.13 13.77 13.48
N ARG A 225 4.42 13.93 13.74
CA ARG A 225 5.45 13.77 12.73
C ARG A 225 6.63 12.99 13.28
N TYR A 226 7.11 12.01 12.51
CA TYR A 226 8.40 11.39 12.77
C TYR A 226 9.51 12.43 12.61
N THR A 227 10.41 12.52 13.58
CA THR A 227 11.58 13.38 13.44
C THR A 227 12.58 12.76 12.48
N THR A 228 13.43 13.58 11.90
CA THR A 228 14.47 13.10 10.98
C THR A 228 15.44 12.16 11.70
N GLU A 229 15.74 12.43 12.97
CA GLU A 229 16.62 11.62 13.82
C GLU A 229 16.00 10.24 14.07
N GLN A 230 14.71 10.17 14.40
CA GLN A 230 14.01 8.90 14.57
C GLN A 230 14.12 8.02 13.32
N MET A 231 13.97 8.61 12.13
CA MET A 231 14.10 7.88 10.88
C MET A 231 15.54 7.49 10.56
N GLN A 232 16.52 8.32 10.91
CA GLN A 232 17.93 7.97 10.77
C GLN A 232 18.30 6.76 11.63
N ASP A 233 17.88 6.77 12.89
CA ASP A 233 18.14 5.68 13.84
C ASP A 233 17.48 4.36 13.42
N ASN A 234 16.35 4.44 12.69
CA ASN A 234 15.65 3.27 12.17
C ASN A 234 16.21 2.78 10.83
N LEU A 235 16.67 3.66 9.94
CA LEU A 235 17.03 3.30 8.55
C LEU A 235 18.53 3.10 8.32
N PHE A 236 19.39 3.68 9.15
CA PHE A 236 20.83 3.50 9.05
C PHE A 236 21.33 2.48 10.08
N PHE A 237 22.27 1.64 9.66
CA PHE A 237 22.90 0.68 10.56
C PHE A 237 23.73 1.37 11.65
N ASP A 238 24.45 2.44 11.30
CA ASP A 238 25.24 3.23 12.25
C ASP A 238 24.96 4.73 12.09
N PRO A 239 24.02 5.28 12.89
CA PRO A 239 23.63 6.69 12.80
C PRO A 239 24.78 7.68 13.04
N GLU A 240 25.81 7.28 13.79
CA GLU A 240 26.98 8.11 14.06
C GLU A 240 27.86 8.35 12.83
N SER A 241 27.73 7.51 11.79
CA SER A 241 28.49 7.62 10.54
C SER A 241 27.82 8.54 9.50
N ILE A 242 26.61 9.03 9.78
CA ILE A 242 25.79 9.81 8.87
C ILE A 242 26.40 11.21 8.65
N ARG A 243 26.45 11.61 7.38
CA ARG A 243 26.81 12.97 6.95
C ARG A 243 25.59 13.69 6.43
N THR A 244 25.42 14.95 6.82
CA THR A 244 24.39 15.83 6.28
C THR A 244 24.93 16.67 5.12
N ILE A 245 24.23 16.64 4.00
CA ILE A 245 24.46 17.47 2.83
C ILE A 245 23.23 18.35 2.65
N GLN A 246 23.43 19.66 2.54
CA GLN A 246 22.35 20.61 2.30
C GLN A 246 22.79 21.63 1.24
N ASP A 247 22.17 21.59 0.06
CA ASP A 247 22.56 22.41 -1.10
C ASP A 247 22.28 23.91 -0.89
N SER A 248 21.33 24.26 -0.02
CA SER A 248 21.03 25.64 0.37
C SER A 248 20.27 25.68 1.70
N LYS A 249 20.20 26.84 2.37
CA LYS A 249 19.46 27.00 3.65
C LYS A 249 17.99 26.56 3.59
N THR A 250 17.40 26.51 2.39
CA THR A 250 16.01 26.13 2.13
C THR A 250 15.88 24.91 1.21
N GLY A 251 17.00 24.25 0.89
CA GLY A 251 17.03 23.07 0.01
C GLY A 251 16.74 21.77 0.76
N PRO A 252 16.48 20.67 0.03
CA PRO A 252 16.26 19.35 0.63
C PRO A 252 17.47 18.95 1.48
N GLN A 253 17.19 18.31 2.61
CA GLN A 253 18.23 17.77 3.49
C GLN A 253 18.51 16.33 3.08
N VAL A 254 19.77 16.04 2.77
CA VAL A 254 20.23 14.71 2.41
C VAL A 254 21.15 14.20 3.51
N TYR A 255 20.92 12.96 3.93
CA TYR A 255 21.71 12.25 4.93
C TYR A 255 22.26 10.99 4.29
N THR A 256 23.55 10.70 4.50
CA THR A 256 24.19 9.55 3.84
C THR A 256 25.35 8.99 4.67
N ASP A 257 25.53 7.68 4.62
CA ASP A 257 26.66 6.94 5.20
C ASP A 257 27.67 6.46 4.15
N THR A 258 27.66 7.09 2.95
CA THR A 258 28.38 6.75 1.70
C THR A 258 27.71 5.73 0.77
N LYS A 259 26.83 4.86 1.28
CA LYS A 259 26.10 3.90 0.45
C LYS A 259 24.63 4.27 0.37
N ILE A 260 24.01 4.49 1.52
CA ILE A 260 22.60 4.79 1.67
C ILE A 260 22.40 6.31 1.54
N GLY A 261 21.33 6.70 0.86
CA GLY A 261 20.83 8.07 0.80
C GLY A 261 19.47 8.18 1.48
N LEU A 262 19.31 9.18 2.34
CA LEU A 262 18.03 9.57 2.92
C LEU A 262 17.78 11.04 2.59
N LYS A 263 16.70 11.32 1.87
CA LYS A 263 16.32 12.68 1.47
C LYS A 263 15.00 13.04 2.12
N ILE A 264 14.96 14.22 2.72
CA ILE A 264 13.75 14.81 3.29
C ILE A 264 13.26 15.94 2.39
N GLU A 265 12.00 15.83 1.95
CA GLU A 265 11.36 16.71 0.96
C GLU A 265 9.98 17.20 1.47
N GLN A 266 9.32 18.03 0.65
CA GLN A 266 7.98 18.57 0.93
C GLN A 266 7.88 19.19 2.32
N ASP A 267 8.77 20.15 2.62
CA ASP A 267 8.84 20.85 3.90
C ASP A 267 8.91 19.89 5.12
N GLY A 268 9.62 18.78 4.94
CA GLY A 268 9.84 17.79 5.98
C GLY A 268 8.67 16.84 6.20
N THR A 269 7.81 16.63 5.20
CA THR A 269 6.66 15.71 5.29
C THR A 269 6.85 14.43 4.48
N TRP A 270 7.86 14.39 3.61
CA TRP A 270 8.15 13.25 2.76
C TRP A 270 9.59 12.78 2.93
N LEU A 271 9.75 11.48 3.09
CA LEU A 271 11.04 10.80 3.21
C LEU A 271 11.25 9.90 2.00
N SER A 272 12.45 9.98 1.44
CA SER A 272 12.91 9.15 0.34
C SER A 272 14.23 8.48 0.75
N TYR A 273 14.21 7.18 0.98
CA TYR A 273 15.36 6.33 1.28
C TYR A 273 15.80 5.60 0.01
N THR A 274 17.11 5.44 -0.16
CA THR A 274 17.72 4.71 -1.28
C THR A 274 18.95 3.95 -0.81
N ASP A 275 18.99 2.65 -1.08
CA ASP A 275 20.17 1.81 -0.95
C ASP A 275 20.50 1.27 -2.35
N PRO A 276 21.59 1.73 -3.01
CA PRO A 276 21.97 1.26 -4.32
C PRO A 276 22.43 -0.21 -4.26
N VAL A 277 21.48 -1.13 -4.39
CA VAL A 277 21.76 -2.55 -4.56
C VAL A 277 22.21 -2.80 -6.01
N ALA A 278 23.32 -3.51 -6.20
CA ALA A 278 23.75 -3.92 -7.53
C ALA A 278 22.73 -4.92 -8.10
N PRO A 279 22.24 -4.73 -9.34
CA PRO A 279 21.36 -5.71 -9.98
C PRO A 279 22.05 -7.07 -10.03
N THR A 280 21.42 -8.10 -9.47
CA THR A 280 21.91 -9.48 -9.49
C THR A 280 21.14 -10.32 -10.51
N GLU A 281 21.83 -11.22 -11.21
CA GLU A 281 21.18 -12.19 -12.10
C GLU A 281 20.41 -13.22 -11.25
N GLY A 282 19.12 -13.39 -11.52
CA GLY A 282 18.26 -14.34 -10.78
C GLY A 282 16.77 -14.08 -11.03
N ASP A 283 15.94 -15.06 -10.64
CA ASP A 283 14.48 -14.94 -10.73
C ASP A 283 13.97 -13.93 -9.70
N ASN A 284 13.08 -13.04 -10.10
CA ASN A 284 12.51 -12.00 -9.23
C ASN A 284 11.10 -12.43 -8.83
N ASP A 285 10.98 -13.13 -7.70
CA ASP A 285 9.70 -13.64 -7.24
C ASP A 285 8.87 -12.55 -6.53
N MET A 286 7.64 -12.38 -6.99
CA MET A 286 6.70 -11.36 -6.51
C MET A 286 6.28 -11.59 -5.06
N VAL A 287 6.05 -12.85 -4.66
CA VAL A 287 5.59 -13.17 -3.31
C VAL A 287 6.71 -12.87 -2.32
N ASP A 288 7.93 -13.27 -2.65
CA ASP A 288 9.12 -12.97 -1.85
C ASP A 288 9.35 -11.46 -1.72
N ASN A 289 9.18 -10.68 -2.80
CA ASN A 289 9.29 -9.22 -2.75
C ASN A 289 8.21 -8.58 -1.87
N VAL A 290 6.95 -9.03 -1.96
CA VAL A 290 5.89 -8.52 -1.07
C VAL A 290 6.21 -8.83 0.39
N MET A 291 6.64 -10.05 0.70
CA MET A 291 7.02 -10.44 2.07
C MET A 291 8.21 -9.62 2.59
N ALA A 292 9.23 -9.41 1.76
CA ALA A 292 10.37 -8.57 2.08
C ALA A 292 9.96 -7.11 2.33
N ALA A 293 9.06 -6.56 1.51
CA ALA A 293 8.55 -5.20 1.68
C ALA A 293 7.81 -5.03 3.01
N VAL A 294 6.96 -5.99 3.39
CA VAL A 294 6.25 -5.96 4.68
C VAL A 294 7.24 -6.06 5.84
N SER A 295 8.21 -6.97 5.76
CA SER A 295 9.26 -7.12 6.78
C SER A 295 10.09 -5.85 6.93
N PHE A 296 10.44 -5.20 5.81
CA PHE A 296 11.19 -3.95 5.82
C PHE A 296 10.39 -2.84 6.50
N VAL A 297 9.11 -2.65 6.18
CA VAL A 297 8.27 -1.65 6.85
C VAL A 297 8.16 -1.93 8.35
N ASN A 298 7.95 -3.20 8.76
CA ASN A 298 7.90 -3.59 10.17
C ASN A 298 9.18 -3.21 10.92
N GLN A 299 10.34 -3.42 10.32
CA GLN A 299 11.65 -3.14 10.92
C GLN A 299 12.03 -1.65 10.86
N HIS A 300 11.50 -0.90 9.88
CA HIS A 300 11.93 0.47 9.58
C HIS A 300 10.80 1.50 9.72
N GLY A 301 10.25 1.56 10.93
CA GLY A 301 9.32 2.60 11.37
C GLY A 301 7.84 2.19 11.37
N GLY A 302 7.54 0.95 11.01
CA GLY A 302 6.23 0.32 11.15
C GLY A 302 5.10 0.99 10.39
N TRP A 303 3.88 0.54 10.71
CA TRP A 303 2.63 1.00 10.15
C TRP A 303 1.99 2.05 11.05
N ASN A 304 1.34 3.05 10.44
CA ASN A 304 0.65 4.14 11.13
C ASN A 304 -0.84 4.20 10.74
N GLY A 305 -1.50 3.05 10.83
CA GLY A 305 -2.92 2.87 10.52
C GLY A 305 -3.15 1.80 9.45
N MET A 306 -4.37 1.78 8.92
CA MET A 306 -4.80 0.80 7.93
C MET A 306 -4.13 1.05 6.58
N HIS A 307 -3.53 0.01 6.00
CA HIS A 307 -2.90 0.06 4.70
C HIS A 307 -3.34 -1.13 3.84
N GLN A 308 -3.41 -0.92 2.53
CA GLN A 308 -3.69 -1.98 1.56
C GLN A 308 -2.52 -2.16 0.62
N LEU A 309 -2.15 -3.40 0.33
CA LEU A 309 -1.19 -3.75 -0.70
C LEU A 309 -1.73 -3.33 -2.07
N VAL A 310 -0.99 -2.45 -2.72
CA VAL A 310 -1.22 -1.98 -4.08
C VAL A 310 0.04 -2.23 -4.89
N LYS A 311 -0.05 -3.16 -5.84
CA LYS A 311 1.03 -3.41 -6.78
C LYS A 311 1.01 -2.38 -7.91
N GLU A 312 2.18 -1.84 -8.25
CA GLU A 312 2.41 -1.14 -9.51
C GLU A 312 3.65 -1.79 -10.17
N THR A 313 3.51 -2.33 -11.38
CA THR A 313 4.68 -2.85 -12.09
C THR A 313 5.35 -1.69 -12.82
N ASP A 314 6.62 -1.44 -12.56
CA ASP A 314 7.44 -0.61 -13.45
C ASP A 314 8.01 -1.49 -14.57
N SER A 315 7.42 -1.37 -15.76
CA SER A 315 7.81 -2.17 -16.92
C SER A 315 9.17 -1.79 -17.53
N GLU A 316 9.80 -0.68 -17.11
CA GLU A 316 11.04 -0.19 -17.73
C GLU A 316 12.32 -0.72 -17.06
N THR A 317 12.29 -0.97 -15.75
CA THR A 317 13.50 -1.28 -14.97
C THR A 317 13.65 -2.75 -14.60
N GLY A 318 12.59 -3.56 -14.77
CA GLY A 318 12.54 -4.94 -14.27
C GLY A 318 12.48 -5.04 -12.74
N SER A 319 12.44 -3.90 -12.03
CA SER A 319 12.26 -3.82 -10.59
C SER A 319 10.77 -3.78 -10.23
N GLU A 320 10.43 -4.28 -9.06
CA GLU A 320 9.04 -4.31 -8.60
C GLU A 320 8.75 -3.12 -7.69
N VAL A 321 7.70 -2.37 -8.01
CA VAL A 321 7.24 -1.25 -7.19
C VAL A 321 6.04 -1.71 -6.36
N ILE A 322 6.29 -1.85 -5.05
CA ILE A 322 5.27 -2.26 -4.09
C ILE A 322 4.78 -1.01 -3.37
N ARG A 323 3.51 -0.66 -3.54
CA ARG A 323 2.86 0.44 -2.85
C ARG A 323 1.94 -0.10 -1.75
N PHE A 324 1.87 0.61 -0.65
CA PHE A 324 0.87 0.39 0.40
C PHE A 324 0.01 1.65 0.51
N GLN A 325 -1.24 1.56 0.06
CA GLN A 325 -2.20 2.66 0.09
C GLN A 325 -2.74 2.83 1.53
N GLN A 326 -2.62 4.03 2.08
CA GLN A 326 -3.12 4.35 3.43
C GLN A 326 -4.63 4.63 3.40
N PHE A 327 -5.32 4.18 4.44
CA PHE A 327 -6.74 4.39 4.67
C PHE A 327 -6.95 5.15 5.98
N TYR A 328 -7.86 6.12 5.96
CA TYR A 328 -8.36 6.79 7.15
C TYR A 328 -9.83 6.43 7.37
N LYS A 329 -10.11 5.74 8.48
CA LYS A 329 -11.47 5.22 8.81
C LYS A 329 -12.08 4.40 7.67
N GLY A 330 -11.29 3.53 7.06
CA GLY A 330 -11.71 2.65 5.95
C GLY A 330 -11.94 3.37 4.62
N VAL A 331 -11.50 4.63 4.47
CA VAL A 331 -11.54 5.38 3.21
C VAL A 331 -10.11 5.64 2.72
N PRO A 332 -9.76 5.34 1.46
CA PRO A 332 -8.40 5.56 0.96
C PRO A 332 -8.08 7.06 0.87
N LEU A 333 -6.82 7.40 1.18
CA LEU A 333 -6.27 8.74 1.04
C LEU A 333 -5.69 8.93 -0.37
N VAL A 334 -6.32 9.76 -1.20
CA VAL A 334 -5.89 10.01 -2.58
C VAL A 334 -5.42 11.43 -2.72
N SER A 335 -4.10 11.60 -2.85
CA SER A 335 -3.46 12.90 -3.09
C SER A 335 -3.46 13.24 -4.58
N ASP A 336 -3.39 14.53 -4.89
CA ASP A 336 -3.11 14.96 -6.26
C ASP A 336 -1.60 14.89 -6.55
N ARG A 337 -1.22 15.09 -7.82
CA ARG A 337 0.18 15.02 -8.26
C ARG A 337 1.09 16.08 -7.63
N SER A 338 0.56 17.08 -6.93
CA SER A 338 1.36 18.13 -6.30
C SER A 338 1.91 17.74 -4.94
N MET A 339 1.40 16.65 -4.34
CA MET A 339 1.75 16.24 -3.00
C MET A 339 1.87 14.71 -2.86
N ASN A 340 2.93 14.24 -2.21
CA ASN A 340 3.09 12.84 -1.88
C ASN A 340 2.52 12.60 -0.49
N PHE A 341 1.36 11.97 -0.42
CA PHE A 341 0.73 11.61 0.85
C PHE A 341 -0.28 10.48 0.65
N GLY A 342 -0.54 9.72 1.72
CA GLY A 342 -1.51 8.64 1.70
C GLY A 342 -0.99 7.31 1.17
N PHE A 343 0.33 7.13 1.04
CA PHE A 343 0.91 5.84 0.68
C PHE A 343 2.35 5.68 1.19
N MET A 344 2.80 4.44 1.25
CA MET A 344 4.21 4.05 1.29
C MET A 344 4.57 3.34 -0.01
N GLN A 345 5.80 3.50 -0.49
CA GLN A 345 6.24 2.86 -1.73
C GLN A 345 7.66 2.33 -1.59
N LEU A 346 7.85 1.08 -1.96
CA LEU A 346 9.15 0.41 -1.98
C LEU A 346 9.47 -0.04 -3.40
N THR A 347 10.75 -0.01 -3.75
CA THR A 347 11.27 -0.68 -4.95
C THR A 347 12.11 -1.86 -4.50
N LEU A 348 11.81 -3.04 -5.04
CA LEU A 348 12.48 -4.28 -4.68
C LEU A 348 13.01 -5.02 -5.91
N GLN A 349 14.09 -5.75 -5.67
CA GLN A 349 14.61 -6.74 -6.59
C GLN A 349 15.17 -7.91 -5.76
N GLN A 350 14.65 -9.11 -5.98
CA GLN A 350 15.08 -10.35 -5.32
C GLN A 350 15.08 -10.27 -3.78
N GLY A 351 14.01 -9.70 -3.22
CA GLY A 351 13.82 -9.51 -1.79
C GLY A 351 14.64 -8.37 -1.18
N LEU A 352 15.45 -7.66 -1.96
CA LEU A 352 16.26 -6.54 -1.50
C LEU A 352 15.57 -5.21 -1.80
N VAL A 353 15.44 -4.36 -0.78
CA VAL A 353 14.83 -3.03 -0.90
C VAL A 353 15.87 -2.03 -1.39
N SER A 354 15.67 -1.48 -2.59
CA SER A 354 16.54 -0.46 -3.16
C SER A 354 16.03 0.96 -2.92
N SER A 355 14.72 1.11 -2.72
CA SER A 355 14.12 2.39 -2.34
C SER A 355 12.96 2.21 -1.37
N TYR A 356 12.78 3.18 -0.47
CA TYR A 356 11.63 3.27 0.43
C TYR A 356 11.19 4.71 0.60
N ASN A 357 9.95 5.00 0.22
CA ASN A 357 9.38 6.33 0.30
C ASN A 357 8.13 6.31 1.18
N ARG A 358 8.05 7.24 2.14
CA ARG A 358 6.90 7.35 3.04
C ARG A 358 6.67 8.79 3.48
N SER A 359 5.45 9.07 3.91
CA SER A 359 5.21 10.29 4.68
C SER A 359 5.78 10.19 6.09
N LEU A 360 6.33 11.29 6.57
CA LEU A 360 6.67 11.50 7.97
C LEU A 360 5.46 11.90 8.81
N VAL A 361 4.34 12.26 8.17
CA VAL A 361 3.13 12.69 8.85
C VAL A 361 2.32 11.47 9.30
N ILE A 362 1.95 11.48 10.58
CA ILE A 362 1.19 10.45 11.27
C ILE A 362 -0.19 11.02 11.60
N VAL A 363 -1.20 10.62 10.83
CA VAL A 363 -2.57 11.10 11.04
C VAL A 363 -3.10 10.52 12.35
N GLY A 364 -3.50 11.39 13.28
CA GLY A 364 -4.02 10.98 14.58
C GLY A 364 -5.53 10.69 14.59
N ASP A 365 -6.09 10.57 15.79
CA ASP A 365 -7.51 10.29 16.00
C ASP A 365 -8.35 11.51 16.37
N GLN A 366 -7.71 12.63 16.71
CA GLN A 366 -8.42 13.85 17.12
C GLN A 366 -9.00 14.55 15.90
N VAL A 367 -10.32 14.49 15.79
CA VAL A 367 -11.07 15.05 14.66
C VAL A 367 -11.86 16.29 15.07
N THR A 368 -11.65 17.37 14.33
CA THR A 368 -12.40 18.63 14.44
C THR A 368 -13.11 18.98 13.14
N ASN A 369 -13.95 20.04 13.16
CA ASN A 369 -14.60 20.60 11.96
C ASN A 369 -15.37 19.60 11.08
N LYS A 370 -16.01 18.60 11.69
CA LYS A 370 -16.84 17.60 10.98
C LYS A 370 -18.02 18.25 10.27
N ARG A 371 -18.15 18.03 8.97
CA ARG A 371 -19.26 18.51 8.14
C ARG A 371 -19.73 17.39 7.24
N ILE A 372 -21.02 17.05 7.30
CA ILE A 372 -21.60 16.08 6.36
C ILE A 372 -21.49 16.64 4.94
N ARG A 373 -21.03 15.80 4.01
CA ARG A 373 -20.89 16.15 2.60
C ARG A 373 -21.68 15.20 1.73
N GLN A 374 -22.04 15.70 0.56
CA GLN A 374 -22.77 14.94 -0.45
C GLN A 374 -21.84 14.66 -1.63
N LEU A 375 -21.52 13.39 -1.86
CA LEU A 375 -20.89 12.95 -3.10
C LEU A 375 -21.95 12.85 -4.20
N PRO A 376 -21.69 13.35 -5.42
CA PRO A 376 -22.65 13.24 -6.51
C PRO A 376 -22.92 11.77 -6.83
N GLY A 377 -24.10 11.49 -7.39
CA GLY A 377 -24.51 10.18 -7.88
C GLY A 377 -25.51 10.36 -9.02
N GLY A 378 -26.00 9.27 -9.58
CA GLY A 378 -26.95 9.28 -10.69
C GLY A 378 -26.37 9.93 -11.96
N ASN A 379 -27.25 10.56 -12.75
CA ASN A 379 -26.88 11.13 -14.05
C ASN A 379 -25.72 12.15 -14.02
N PRO A 380 -25.62 13.07 -13.04
CA PRO A 380 -24.48 13.97 -12.95
C PRO A 380 -23.13 13.26 -12.88
N LEU A 381 -23.02 12.18 -12.10
CA LEU A 381 -21.79 11.42 -11.97
C LEU A 381 -21.52 10.61 -13.25
N LYS A 382 -22.54 9.93 -13.80
CA LYS A 382 -22.43 9.19 -15.06
C LYS A 382 -21.95 10.06 -16.22
N ALA A 383 -22.42 11.31 -16.30
CA ALA A 383 -21.99 12.24 -17.33
C ALA A 383 -20.48 12.57 -17.25
N ILE A 384 -19.94 12.71 -16.04
CA ILE A 384 -18.50 12.93 -15.83
C ILE A 384 -17.71 11.69 -16.28
N LEU A 385 -18.15 10.49 -15.86
CA LEU A 385 -17.48 9.23 -16.22
C LEU A 385 -17.47 9.00 -17.73
N ASN A 386 -18.61 9.18 -18.40
CA ASN A 386 -18.72 9.03 -19.86
C ASN A 386 -17.84 10.04 -20.61
N SER A 387 -17.71 11.27 -20.09
CA SER A 387 -16.79 12.28 -20.66
C SER A 387 -15.34 11.83 -20.55
N MET A 388 -14.95 11.28 -19.40
CA MET A 388 -13.59 10.76 -19.20
C MET A 388 -13.28 9.59 -20.14
N GLU A 389 -14.22 8.65 -20.31
CA GLU A 389 -14.06 7.54 -21.27
C GLU A 389 -13.96 8.05 -22.71
N SER A 390 -14.76 9.07 -23.08
CA SER A 390 -14.69 9.70 -24.40
C SER A 390 -13.35 10.41 -24.66
N GLU A 391 -12.64 10.81 -23.61
CA GLU A 391 -11.28 11.36 -23.66
C GLU A 391 -10.19 10.27 -23.68
N GLY A 392 -10.57 8.98 -23.73
CA GLY A 392 -9.65 7.85 -23.74
C GLY A 392 -9.15 7.41 -22.36
N LYS A 393 -9.78 7.90 -21.28
CA LYS A 393 -9.47 7.45 -19.90
C LYS A 393 -10.35 6.25 -19.56
N ASN A 394 -9.85 5.05 -19.81
CA ASN A 394 -10.56 3.81 -19.50
C ASN A 394 -10.62 3.60 -17.98
N ILE A 395 -11.82 3.62 -17.42
CA ILE A 395 -12.07 3.53 -15.98
C ILE A 395 -12.16 2.06 -15.59
N GLU A 396 -11.33 1.64 -14.64
CA GLU A 396 -11.33 0.28 -14.08
C GLU A 396 -12.22 0.21 -12.82
N ALA A 397 -12.17 1.25 -11.97
CA ALA A 397 -12.91 1.28 -10.71
C ALA A 397 -13.27 2.72 -10.29
N LEU A 398 -14.37 2.84 -9.56
CA LEU A 398 -14.87 4.08 -8.97
C LEU A 398 -15.13 3.86 -7.47
N TYR A 399 -14.52 4.67 -6.61
CA TYR A 399 -14.65 4.52 -5.16
C TYR A 399 -14.59 5.86 -4.42
N PRO A 400 -15.24 5.96 -3.25
CA PRO A 400 -15.10 7.14 -2.40
C PRO A 400 -13.69 7.19 -1.81
N ALA A 401 -13.12 8.39 -1.75
CA ALA A 401 -11.80 8.64 -1.19
C ALA A 401 -11.81 9.95 -0.36
N TYR A 402 -10.75 10.16 0.42
CA TYR A 402 -10.42 11.48 0.95
C TYR A 402 -9.32 12.11 0.14
N GLN A 403 -9.55 13.34 -0.33
CA GLN A 403 -8.48 14.23 -0.78
C GLN A 403 -7.89 14.94 0.44
N PRO A 404 -6.61 14.72 0.78
CA PRO A 404 -5.93 15.39 1.87
C PRO A 404 -5.42 16.76 1.42
N GLU A 405 -5.49 17.73 2.33
CA GLU A 405 -4.88 19.04 2.20
C GLU A 405 -4.11 19.34 3.50
N MET A 406 -2.79 19.48 3.40
CA MET A 406 -1.96 19.78 4.55
C MET A 406 -2.17 21.21 5.04
N GLN A 407 -2.40 21.34 6.34
CA GLN A 407 -2.38 22.60 7.07
C GLN A 407 -1.24 22.56 8.09
N LYS A 408 -1.08 23.63 8.87
CA LYS A 408 0.07 23.81 9.77
C LYS A 408 0.23 22.68 10.80
N ASP A 409 -0.87 22.26 11.42
CA ASP A 409 -0.93 21.28 12.52
C ASP A 409 -2.03 20.23 12.31
N LYS A 410 -2.66 20.23 11.13
CA LYS A 410 -3.78 19.35 10.78
C LYS A 410 -3.75 18.95 9.32
N VAL A 411 -4.42 17.84 9.02
CA VAL A 411 -4.77 17.43 7.65
C VAL A 411 -6.27 17.63 7.46
N ALA A 412 -6.67 18.45 6.50
CA ALA A 412 -8.06 18.53 6.09
C ALA A 412 -8.36 17.40 5.10
N LEU A 413 -9.34 16.57 5.43
CA LEU A 413 -9.78 15.45 4.61
C LEU A 413 -11.13 15.78 3.98
N SER A 414 -11.15 15.93 2.66
CA SER A 414 -12.35 16.24 1.88
C SER A 414 -12.82 15.02 1.10
N PRO A 415 -14.08 14.55 1.27
CA PRO A 415 -14.61 13.44 0.48
C PRO A 415 -14.64 13.76 -1.02
N VAL A 416 -14.18 12.82 -1.83
CA VAL A 416 -14.19 12.88 -3.29
C VAL A 416 -14.57 11.51 -3.88
N TRP A 417 -15.01 11.51 -5.14
CA TRP A 417 -14.94 10.32 -5.97
C TRP A 417 -13.56 10.24 -6.60
N ALA A 418 -12.89 9.11 -6.43
CA ALA A 418 -11.70 8.75 -7.16
C ALA A 418 -12.05 7.67 -8.18
N ALA A 419 -11.51 7.81 -9.39
CA ALA A 419 -11.51 6.77 -10.40
C ALA A 419 -10.11 6.27 -10.58
N ARG A 420 -9.99 4.95 -10.70
CA ARG A 420 -8.77 4.33 -11.15
C ARG A 420 -8.90 3.93 -12.60
N LEU A 421 -7.88 4.24 -13.39
CA LEU A 421 -7.79 3.90 -14.80
C LEU A 421 -7.12 2.54 -15.00
N THR A 422 -7.32 1.92 -16.16
CA THR A 422 -6.64 0.67 -16.52
C THR A 422 -5.11 0.77 -16.58
N THR A 423 -4.57 1.98 -16.65
CA THR A 423 -3.13 2.27 -16.52
C THR A 423 -2.62 2.17 -15.07
N GLY A 424 -3.53 2.01 -14.09
CA GLY A 424 -3.23 2.07 -12.67
C GLY A 424 -3.35 3.48 -12.07
N GLU A 425 -3.36 4.52 -12.91
CA GLU A 425 -3.47 5.93 -12.47
C GLU A 425 -4.78 6.17 -11.72
N VAL A 426 -4.69 6.89 -10.60
CA VAL A 426 -5.85 7.34 -9.83
C VAL A 426 -6.09 8.83 -10.07
N VAL A 427 -7.32 9.19 -10.42
CA VAL A 427 -7.74 10.57 -10.69
C VAL A 427 -8.96 10.94 -9.86
N ILE A 428 -9.02 12.19 -9.41
CA ILE A 428 -10.20 12.73 -8.72
C ILE A 428 -11.26 13.07 -9.77
N VAL A 429 -12.40 12.39 -9.69
CA VAL A 429 -13.53 12.53 -10.62
C VAL A 429 -14.44 13.70 -10.22
N ALA A 430 -14.80 13.75 -8.95
CA ALA A 430 -15.74 14.74 -8.44
C ALA A 430 -15.52 15.03 -6.97
N LYS A 431 -15.58 16.32 -6.61
CA LYS A 431 -15.54 16.75 -5.21
C LYS A 431 -16.93 16.65 -4.58
N SER A 432 -16.99 16.34 -3.29
CA SER A 432 -18.24 16.41 -2.54
C SER A 432 -18.73 17.85 -2.37
N GLY A 433 -20.05 18.04 -2.34
CA GLY A 433 -20.74 19.31 -2.08
C GLY A 433 -21.32 19.40 -0.67
N ALA A 434 -21.85 20.58 -0.31
CA ALA A 434 -22.68 20.72 0.87
C ALA A 434 -23.98 19.92 0.69
N VAL A 435 -24.48 19.28 1.75
CA VAL A 435 -25.77 18.59 1.69
C VAL A 435 -26.85 19.63 1.43
N THR A 436 -27.49 19.53 0.27
CA THR A 436 -28.66 20.37 -0.04
C THR A 436 -29.87 19.62 0.48
N VAL A 437 -30.46 20.09 1.59
CA VAL A 437 -31.76 19.59 2.05
C VAL A 437 -32.80 20.12 1.07
N LYS A 438 -33.36 19.23 0.25
CA LYS A 438 -34.52 19.53 -0.59
C LYS A 438 -35.78 19.00 0.07
#